data_AF-A0A2N1MKQ2-F1
#
_entry.id   AF-A0A2N1MKQ2-F1
#
_cell.length_a   1.000
_cell.length_b   1.000
_cell.length_c   1.000
_cell.angle_alpha   90.00
_cell.angle_beta   90.00
_cell.angle_gamma   90.00
#
_symmetry.space_group_name_H-M   'P 1'
#
loop_
_entity.id
_entity.type
_entity.pdbx_description
1 polymer ?
#
loop_
_entity_poly.entity_id
_entity_poly.type
_entity_poly.pdbx_seq_one_letter_code
_entity_poly.pdbx_strand_id
1 'polypeptide(L)'
;MAFPSSVAGSSDSGKTTIIINLLMGDKKVKEDGERYILCNVVLLVGRYLDEPKWAVVRDFFEKEEIPFTAVTHSEIPNVENFNSTQATVVIFEDLMDAPKKTQDLITGFFTYGRHKNISCIYVKIPLFPLSSIYRVATSNGHSHGQTNK
;
A
#
# COMPACT_ATOMS: atom_id res chain seq x y z
N MET A 1 -9.92 -13.83 -0.61
CA MET A 1 -8.66 -13.99 -1.39
C MET A 1 -7.66 -13.00 -0.82
N ALA A 2 -6.45 -13.43 -0.48
CA ALA A 2 -5.45 -12.55 0.12
C ALA A 2 -4.53 -11.92 -0.94
N PHE A 3 -4.35 -10.61 -0.86
CA PHE A 3 -3.65 -9.79 -1.86
C PHE A 3 -2.36 -9.19 -1.28
N PRO A 4 -1.19 -9.83 -1.47
CA PRO A 4 0.10 -9.23 -1.16
C PRO A 4 0.56 -8.32 -2.31
N SER A 5 0.91 -7.08 -2.01
CA SER A 5 1.39 -6.11 -3.00
C SER A 5 2.44 -5.17 -2.41
N SER A 6 3.18 -4.50 -3.29
CA SER A 6 4.05 -3.38 -2.92
C SER A 6 3.81 -2.18 -3.84
N VAL A 7 3.69 -0.99 -3.25
CA VAL A 7 3.56 0.28 -3.98
C VAL A 7 4.82 1.10 -3.74
N ALA A 8 5.48 1.51 -4.83
CA ALA A 8 6.72 2.28 -4.77
C ALA A 8 6.64 3.55 -5.61
N GLY A 9 7.23 4.62 -5.11
CA GLY A 9 7.25 5.93 -5.78
C GLY A 9 7.86 7.01 -4.89
N SER A 10 8.30 8.11 -5.49
CA SER A 10 8.83 9.27 -4.75
C SER A 10 7.80 9.84 -3.77
N SER A 11 8.24 10.69 -2.85
CA SER A 11 7.32 11.51 -2.06
C SER A 11 6.32 12.23 -2.97
N ASP A 12 5.08 12.32 -2.51
CA ASP A 12 3.96 12.97 -3.21
C ASP A 12 3.58 12.39 -4.59
N SER A 13 4.10 11.21 -4.94
CA SER A 13 3.78 10.54 -6.22
C SER A 13 2.38 9.91 -6.29
N GLY A 14 1.50 10.22 -5.33
CA GLY A 14 0.14 9.68 -5.27
C GLY A 14 0.04 8.21 -4.80
N LYS A 15 1.05 7.65 -4.13
CA LYS A 15 1.03 6.25 -3.62
C LYS A 15 -0.23 5.96 -2.78
N THR A 16 -0.55 6.84 -1.85
CA THR A 16 -1.74 6.73 -1.00
C THR A 16 -3.02 6.72 -1.83
N THR A 17 -3.13 7.58 -2.84
CA THR A 17 -4.27 7.60 -3.78
C THR A 17 -4.42 6.27 -4.51
N ILE A 18 -3.32 5.69 -5.00
CA ILE A 18 -3.33 4.38 -5.65
C ILE A 18 -3.83 3.30 -4.68
N ILE A 19 -3.36 3.30 -3.44
CA ILE A 19 -3.79 2.34 -2.41
C ILE A 19 -5.30 2.47 -2.16
N ILE A 20 -5.81 3.67 -1.92
CA ILE A 20 -7.24 3.86 -1.67
C ILE A 20 -8.06 3.44 -2.90
N ASN A 21 -7.63 3.78 -4.12
CA ASN A 21 -8.35 3.37 -5.32
C ASN A 21 -8.34 1.86 -5.52
N LEU A 22 -7.23 1.19 -5.19
CA LEU A 22 -7.14 -0.26 -5.23
C LEU A 22 -8.04 -0.93 -4.18
N LEU A 23 -8.17 -0.35 -2.99
CA LEU A 23 -9.07 -0.87 -1.96
C LEU A 23 -10.53 -0.68 -2.34
N MET A 24 -10.86 0.48 -2.88
CA MET A 24 -12.25 0.88 -3.07
C MET A 24 -12.83 0.50 -4.42
N GLY A 25 -11.99 0.18 -5.40
CA GLY A 25 -12.45 -0.16 -6.74
C GLY A 25 -13.34 0.93 -7.36
N ASP A 26 -14.42 0.50 -8.01
CA ASP A 26 -15.40 1.42 -8.61
C ASP A 26 -16.54 1.82 -7.67
N LYS A 27 -16.54 1.35 -6.41
CA LYS A 27 -17.46 1.79 -5.35
C LYS A 27 -17.44 3.31 -5.14
N LYS A 28 -16.33 3.98 -5.45
CA LYS A 28 -16.23 5.45 -5.39
C LYS A 28 -17.01 6.18 -6.47
N VAL A 29 -17.38 5.48 -7.54
CA VAL A 29 -17.91 6.09 -8.77
C VAL A 29 -19.33 5.61 -9.07
N LYS A 30 -19.71 4.41 -8.61
CA LYS A 30 -21.02 3.81 -8.84
C LYS A 30 -21.68 3.43 -7.51
N GLU A 31 -22.99 3.63 -7.40
CA GLU A 31 -23.77 3.24 -6.21
C GLU A 31 -23.73 1.73 -5.97
N ASP A 32 -23.66 0.92 -7.02
CA ASP A 32 -23.52 -0.54 -7.01
C ASP A 32 -22.06 -1.01 -7.22
N GLY A 33 -21.10 -0.10 -7.14
CA GLY A 33 -19.69 -0.39 -7.38
C GLY A 33 -19.09 -1.31 -6.33
N GLU A 34 -18.08 -2.08 -6.74
CA GLU A 34 -17.43 -3.08 -5.91
C GLU A 34 -16.04 -2.63 -5.46
N ARG A 35 -15.65 -3.12 -4.27
CA ARG A 35 -14.27 -3.01 -3.79
C ARG A 35 -13.42 -4.07 -4.50
N TYR A 36 -12.28 -3.67 -5.08
CA TYR A 36 -11.38 -4.66 -5.71
C TYR A 36 -10.67 -5.52 -4.66
N ILE A 37 -10.47 -4.99 -3.45
CA ILE A 37 -9.96 -5.74 -2.31
C ILE A 37 -10.97 -5.65 -1.18
N LEU A 38 -11.47 -6.80 -0.73
CA LEU A 38 -12.33 -6.86 0.43
C LEU A 38 -11.57 -6.37 1.67
N CYS A 39 -12.02 -5.25 2.24
CA CYS A 39 -11.48 -4.68 3.47
C CYS A 39 -12.62 -4.39 4.45
N ASN A 40 -12.73 -5.21 5.49
CA ASN A 40 -13.62 -4.94 6.62
C ASN A 40 -12.91 -4.10 7.69
N VAL A 41 -11.59 -4.23 7.81
CA VAL A 41 -10.76 -3.45 8.73
C VAL A 41 -9.42 -3.12 8.07
N VAL A 42 -8.89 -1.93 8.37
CA VAL A 42 -7.59 -1.46 7.88
C VAL A 42 -6.66 -1.22 9.07
N LEU A 43 -5.47 -1.82 9.02
CA LEU A 43 -4.37 -1.57 9.94
C LEU A 43 -3.22 -0.92 9.17
N LEU A 44 -2.91 0.33 9.52
CA LEU A 44 -1.68 0.99 9.09
C LEU A 44 -0.58 0.74 10.12
N VAL A 45 0.56 0.29 9.64
CA VAL A 45 1.80 0.24 10.40
C VAL A 45 2.80 1.18 9.73
N GLY A 46 3.25 2.20 10.45
CA GLY A 46 4.16 3.19 9.88
C GLY A 46 5.07 3.82 10.94
N ARG A 47 6.08 4.55 10.47
CA ARG A 47 6.98 5.33 11.33
C ARG A 47 6.44 6.73 11.65
N TYR A 48 5.89 7.41 10.65
CA TYR A 48 5.44 8.80 10.73
C TYR A 48 3.92 8.87 10.58
N LEU A 49 3.21 8.52 11.65
CA LEU A 49 1.74 8.42 11.67
C LEU A 49 1.04 9.77 11.95
N ASP A 50 1.81 10.75 12.39
CA ASP A 50 1.42 12.13 12.64
C ASP A 50 1.39 12.98 11.37
N GLU A 51 1.88 12.46 10.24
CA GLU A 51 1.79 13.16 8.96
C GLU A 51 0.32 13.49 8.60
N PRO A 52 0.02 14.73 8.16
CA PRO A 52 -1.35 15.16 7.87
C PRO A 52 -2.11 14.27 6.88
N LYS A 53 -1.39 13.59 5.96
CA LYS A 53 -2.00 12.65 5.00
C LYS A 53 -2.78 11.54 5.69
N TRP A 54 -2.34 11.09 6.87
CA TRP A 54 -3.01 10.00 7.59
C TRP A 54 -4.29 10.42 8.28
N ALA A 55 -4.44 11.70 8.63
CA ALA A 55 -5.73 12.23 9.04
C ALA A 55 -6.74 12.14 7.89
N VAL A 56 -6.35 12.56 6.68
CA VAL A 56 -7.20 12.46 5.48
C VAL A 56 -7.58 11.01 5.16
N VAL A 57 -6.64 10.08 5.28
CA VAL A 57 -6.90 8.64 5.08
C VAL A 57 -7.86 8.08 6.13
N ARG A 58 -7.69 8.46 7.40
CA ARG A 58 -8.58 8.05 8.49
C ARG A 58 -9.99 8.55 8.27
N ASP A 59 -10.15 9.85 7.99
CA ASP A 59 -11.45 10.47 7.71
C ASP A 59 -12.15 9.81 6.52
N PHE A 60 -11.38 9.38 5.51
CA PHE A 60 -11.90 8.63 4.38
C PHE A 60 -12.51 7.29 4.82
N PHE A 61 -11.80 6.51 5.64
CA PHE A 61 -12.28 5.20 6.09
C PHE A 61 -13.42 5.29 7.11
N GLU A 62 -13.44 6.33 7.96
CA GLU A 62 -14.55 6.60 8.87
C GLU A 62 -15.85 6.86 8.10
N LYS A 63 -15.80 7.64 7.02
CA LYS A 63 -16.96 7.88 6.13
C LYS A 63 -17.46 6.60 5.44
N GLU A 64 -16.56 5.67 5.16
CA GLU A 64 -16.88 4.36 4.57
C GLU A 64 -17.32 3.32 5.62
N GLU A 65 -17.42 3.73 6.89
CA GLU A 65 -17.74 2.89 8.05
C GLU A 65 -16.77 1.69 8.19
N ILE A 66 -15.52 1.88 7.79
CA ILE A 66 -14.45 0.88 7.91
C ILE A 66 -13.57 1.25 9.12
N PRO A 67 -13.46 0.39 10.14
CA PRO A 67 -12.51 0.59 11.22
C PRO A 67 -11.07 0.73 10.69
N PHE A 68 -10.44 1.84 11.06
CA PHE A 68 -9.06 2.16 10.71
C PHE A 68 -8.23 2.33 11.98
N THR A 69 -7.15 1.57 12.09
CA THR A 69 -6.19 1.68 13.19
C THR A 69 -4.80 1.98 12.63
N ALA A 70 -4.08 2.90 13.25
CA ALA A 70 -2.69 3.20 12.92
C ALA A 70 -1.81 2.92 14.14
N VAL A 71 -0.76 2.11 13.95
CA VAL A 71 0.18 1.73 15.01
C VAL A 71 1.62 1.90 14.56
N THR A 72 2.51 2.15 15.51
CA THR A 72 3.95 2.25 15.22
C THR A 72 4.53 0.88 14.94
N HIS A 73 5.72 0.83 14.33
CA HIS A 73 6.39 -0.44 14.04
C HIS A 73 6.78 -1.25 15.30
N SER A 74 6.77 -0.65 16.49
CA SER A 74 6.95 -1.33 17.78
C SER A 74 5.71 -2.11 18.23
N GLU A 75 4.55 -1.77 17.69
CA GLU A 75 3.24 -2.26 18.11
C GLU A 75 2.61 -3.19 17.06
N ILE A 76 3.40 -3.66 16.09
CA ILE A 76 2.93 -4.60 15.07
C ILE A 76 2.35 -5.84 15.76
N PRO A 77 1.05 -6.13 15.58
CA PRO A 77 0.46 -7.32 16.16
C PRO A 77 1.00 -8.58 15.51
N ASN A 78 1.01 -9.68 16.25
CA ASN A 78 1.33 -10.98 15.67
C ASN A 78 0.21 -11.41 14.71
N VAL A 79 0.58 -11.86 13.51
CA VAL A 79 -0.36 -12.36 12.47
C VAL A 79 -1.32 -13.43 13.00
N GLU A 80 -0.90 -14.23 13.97
CA GLU A 80 -1.73 -15.30 14.55
C GLU A 80 -2.93 -14.79 15.34
N ASN A 81 -2.86 -13.56 15.86
CA ASN A 81 -3.89 -12.95 16.70
C ASN A 81 -5.07 -12.40 15.90
N PHE A 82 -5.01 -12.40 14.56
CA PHE A 82 -6.07 -11.87 13.72
C PHE A 82 -7.23 -12.84 13.57
N ASN A 83 -8.44 -12.28 13.52
CA ASN A 83 -9.66 -13.02 13.25
C ASN A 83 -9.76 -13.36 11.75
N SER A 84 -9.75 -14.66 11.42
CA SER A 84 -9.82 -15.14 10.03
C SER A 84 -11.18 -14.92 9.36
N THR A 85 -12.26 -14.65 10.11
CA THR A 85 -13.59 -14.36 9.53
C THR A 85 -13.69 -12.92 9.01
N GLN A 86 -12.76 -12.05 9.39
CA GLN A 86 -12.78 -10.62 9.05
C GLN A 86 -11.70 -10.31 8.02
N ALA A 87 -12.08 -9.77 6.87
CA ALA A 87 -11.10 -9.39 5.85
C ALA A 87 -10.32 -8.17 6.32
N THR A 88 -9.03 -8.35 6.59
CA THR A 88 -8.17 -7.28 7.11
C THR A 88 -7.16 -6.86 6.05
N VAL A 89 -6.98 -5.56 5.86
CA VAL A 89 -5.89 -5.02 5.07
C VAL A 89 -4.84 -4.43 6.00
N VAL A 90 -3.60 -4.89 5.87
CA VAL A 90 -2.46 -4.34 6.61
C VAL A 90 -1.57 -3.57 5.63
N ILE A 91 -1.34 -2.29 5.91
CA ILE A 91 -0.49 -1.39 5.12
C ILE A 91 0.79 -1.14 5.92
N PHE A 92 1.94 -1.49 5.37
CA PHE A 92 3.25 -1.22 5.96
C PHE A 92 3.89 -0.05 5.23
N GLU A 93 4.09 1.09 5.89
CA GLU A 93 4.64 2.29 5.25
C GLU A 93 6.01 2.69 5.82
N ASP A 94 6.98 2.85 4.92
CA ASP A 94 8.33 3.34 5.22
C ASP A 94 9.03 2.57 6.35
N LEU A 95 8.95 1.24 6.25
CA LEU A 95 9.55 0.30 7.21
C LEU A 95 10.73 -0.48 6.62
N MET A 96 11.30 -0.09 5.47
CA MET A 96 12.35 -0.87 4.78
C MET A 96 13.62 -1.06 5.62
N ASP A 97 13.93 -0.06 6.44
CA ASP A 97 15.07 0.02 7.35
C ASP A 97 14.70 -0.35 8.80
N ALA A 98 13.48 -0.82 9.04
CA ALA A 98 13.06 -1.23 10.38
C ALA A 98 13.90 -2.42 10.88
N PRO A 99 14.10 -2.56 12.21
CA PRO A 99 14.91 -3.63 12.79
C PRO A 99 14.48 -5.02 12.34
N LYS A 100 15.40 -5.99 12.33
CA LYS A 100 15.14 -7.37 11.89
C LYS A 100 13.90 -7.98 12.55
N LYS A 101 13.71 -7.76 13.86
CA LYS A 101 12.51 -8.22 14.58
C LYS A 101 11.21 -7.73 13.94
N THR A 102 11.17 -6.49 13.48
CA THR A 102 10.03 -5.91 12.76
C THR A 102 9.89 -6.55 11.37
N GLN A 103 10.99 -6.73 10.63
CA GLN A 103 10.95 -7.39 9.31
C GLN A 103 10.45 -8.83 9.39
N ASP A 104 10.84 -9.57 10.42
CA ASP A 104 10.40 -10.94 10.66
C ASP A 104 8.87 -10.99 10.90
N LEU A 105 8.33 -10.03 11.66
CA LEU A 105 6.87 -9.90 11.85
C LEU A 105 6.17 -9.57 10.53
N ILE A 106 6.65 -8.58 9.78
CA ILE A 106 6.09 -8.21 8.46
C ILE A 106 6.10 -9.42 7.52
N THR A 107 7.21 -10.18 7.50
CA THR A 107 7.31 -11.38 6.68
C THR A 107 6.22 -12.39 7.02
N GLY A 108 5.92 -12.56 8.32
CA GLY A 108 4.79 -13.39 8.79
C GLY A 108 3.43 -13.00 8.19
N PHE A 109 3.17 -11.71 7.98
CA PHE A 109 1.96 -11.26 7.30
C PHE A 109 1.92 -11.65 5.82
N PHE A 110 3.05 -11.58 5.11
CA PHE A 110 3.12 -11.98 3.70
C PHE A 110 3.07 -13.50 3.49
N THR A 111 3.56 -14.28 4.46
CA THR A 111 3.56 -15.75 4.38
C THR A 111 2.29 -16.38 4.92
N TYR A 112 1.86 -15.99 6.12
CA TYR A 112 0.75 -16.65 6.85
C TYR A 112 -0.56 -15.86 6.81
N GLY A 113 -0.51 -14.56 6.50
CA GLY A 113 -1.71 -13.70 6.51
C GLY A 113 -2.84 -14.21 5.60
N ARG A 114 -2.51 -14.94 4.54
CA ARG A 114 -3.52 -15.54 3.65
C ARG A 114 -4.46 -16.51 4.36
N HIS A 115 -3.95 -17.26 5.34
CA HIS A 115 -4.74 -18.20 6.14
C HIS A 115 -5.60 -17.49 7.20
N LYS A 116 -5.38 -16.19 7.41
CA LYS A 116 -6.10 -15.33 8.35
C LYS A 116 -6.97 -14.27 7.65
N ASN A 117 -7.22 -14.43 6.34
CA ASN A 117 -7.97 -13.48 5.52
C ASN A 117 -7.37 -12.05 5.54
N ILE A 118 -6.05 -11.97 5.56
CA ILE A 118 -5.29 -10.73 5.57
C ILE A 118 -4.72 -10.46 4.17
N SER A 119 -4.95 -9.26 3.65
CA SER A 119 -4.25 -8.69 2.50
C SER A 119 -3.20 -7.69 2.97
N CYS A 120 -2.04 -7.66 2.32
CA CYS A 120 -0.87 -6.93 2.80
C CYS A 120 -0.36 -6.00 1.70
N ILE A 121 -0.16 -4.72 2.02
CA ILE A 121 0.38 -3.72 1.09
C ILE A 121 1.63 -3.12 1.71
N TYR A 122 2.77 -3.24 1.02
CA TYR A 122 4.01 -2.60 1.44
C TYR A 122 4.25 -1.32 0.64
N VAL A 123 4.33 -0.17 1.32
CA VAL A 123 4.58 1.14 0.72
C VAL A 123 6.02 1.54 0.97
N LYS A 124 6.75 1.88 -0.10
CA LYS A 124 8.15 2.27 -0.01
C LYS A 124 8.48 3.47 -0.89
N ILE A 125 9.34 4.34 -0.39
CA ILE A 125 10.11 5.27 -1.24
C ILE A 125 11.32 4.49 -1.76
N PRO A 126 11.52 4.34 -3.09
CA PRO A 126 12.73 3.71 -3.61
C PRO A 126 13.94 4.55 -3.19
N LEU A 127 14.89 3.94 -2.46
CA LEU A 127 16.08 4.59 -1.89
C LEU A 127 17.12 5.06 -2.93
N PHE A 128 16.76 5.06 -4.21
CA PHE A 128 17.56 5.62 -5.29
C PHE A 128 16.66 6.53 -6.13
N PRO A 129 17.08 7.76 -6.49
CA PRO A 129 16.46 8.42 -7.64
C PRO A 129 16.59 7.45 -8.80
N LEU A 130 15.51 7.21 -9.55
CA LEU A 130 15.50 6.41 -10.77
C LEU A 130 16.72 6.80 -11.63
N SER A 131 17.82 6.07 -11.46
CA SER A 131 19.13 6.45 -11.94
C SER A 131 19.14 6.15 -13.43
N SER A 132 19.00 7.20 -14.26
CA SER A 132 19.46 7.29 -15.65
C SER A 132 18.86 6.32 -16.69
N ILE A 133 18.41 5.13 -16.30
CA ILE A 133 17.95 4.05 -17.19
C ILE A 133 16.59 4.41 -17.79
N TYR A 134 15.69 5.05 -17.02
CA TYR A 134 14.41 5.53 -17.56
C TYR A 134 14.55 6.75 -18.47
N ARG A 135 15.57 7.60 -18.29
CA ARG A 135 15.80 8.76 -19.16
C ARG A 135 16.26 8.34 -20.56
N VAL A 136 16.97 7.22 -20.66
CA VAL A 136 17.41 6.61 -21.93
C VAL A 136 16.24 5.92 -22.64
N ALA A 137 15.32 5.29 -21.91
CA ALA A 137 14.16 4.63 -22.50
C ALA A 137 13.12 5.61 -23.09
N THR A 138 13.05 6.85 -22.60
CA THR A 138 12.18 7.90 -23.16
C THR A 138 12.90 8.87 -24.11
N SER A 139 14.23 8.90 -24.16
CA SER A 139 14.98 9.67 -25.18
C SER A 139 15.25 8.90 -26.46
N ASN A 140 15.31 7.56 -26.40
CA ASN A 140 15.59 6.73 -27.57
C ASN A 140 14.33 6.40 -28.41
N GLY A 141 13.16 6.92 -28.00
CA GLY A 141 11.91 6.84 -28.77
C GLY A 141 11.72 7.97 -29.79
N HIS A 142 12.67 8.91 -29.92
CA HIS A 142 12.63 10.01 -30.88
C HIS A 142 13.96 10.16 -31.63
N SER A 143 14.31 9.17 -32.45
CA SER A 143 15.09 9.39 -33.67
C SER A 143 15.11 8.14 -34.54
N HIS A 144 14.14 8.01 -35.45
CA HIS A 144 14.36 7.65 -36.85
C HIS A 144 13.02 7.52 -37.55
N GLY A 145 12.70 8.53 -38.36
CA GLY A 145 11.47 8.54 -39.14
C GLY A 145 11.28 9.87 -39.87
N GLN A 146 12.25 10.27 -40.70
CA GLN A 146 11.98 11.09 -41.89
C GLN A 146 13.14 10.92 -42.89
N THR A 147 12.92 10.00 -43.83
CA THR A 147 13.51 10.03 -45.17
C THR A 147 13.00 11.27 -45.91
N ASN A 148 13.90 12.06 -46.50
CA ASN A 148 13.80 12.62 -47.87
C ASN A 148 14.77 13.80 -48.10
N LYS A 149 15.89 13.55 -48.80
CA LYS A 149 16.25 14.09 -50.13
C LYS A 149 17.70 13.77 -50.45
#